data_AF-A0A7V5CMP5-F1
#
_entry.id   AF-A0A7V5CMP5-F1
#
_cell.length_a   1.000
_cell.length_b   1.000
_cell.length_c   1.000
_cell.angle_alpha   90.00
_cell.angle_beta   90.00
_cell.angle_gamma   90.00
#
_symmetry.space_group_name_H-M   'P 1'
#
loop_
_entity.id
_entity.type
_entity.pdbx_description
1 polymer ?
#
loop_
_entity_poly.entity_id
_entity_poly.type
_entity_poly.pdbx_seq_one_letter_code
_entity_poly.pdbx_strand_id
1 'polypeptide(L)' 'MASVSPFYVIGLGFSVLAALAAFLITYEEWSHHYPSKREPFRYAIEAAIVAFLVFMVLTVLAGAFVSGFISER' A
#
# COMPACT_ATOMS: atom_id res chain seq x y z
N MET A 1 -14.41 -11.46 -21.44
CA MET A 1 -13.28 -11.13 -20.54
C MET A 1 -13.59 -9.77 -19.93
N ALA A 2 -13.73 -9.66 -18.61
CA ALA A 2 -13.96 -8.36 -17.97
C ALA A 2 -12.70 -7.49 -18.18
N SER A 3 -12.86 -6.30 -18.73
CA SER A 3 -11.77 -5.33 -18.83
C SER A 3 -11.39 -4.87 -17.43
N VAL A 4 -10.10 -4.96 -17.08
CA VAL A 4 -9.59 -4.40 -15.83
C VAL A 4 -9.67 -2.88 -15.92
N SER A 5 -10.37 -2.24 -14.99
CA SER A 5 -10.46 -0.77 -14.96
C SER A 5 -9.07 -0.17 -14.73
N PRO A 6 -8.65 0.84 -15.51
CA PRO A 6 -7.39 1.56 -15.30
C PRO A 6 -7.24 2.10 -13.87
N PHE A 7 -8.36 2.41 -13.20
CA PHE A 7 -8.39 2.84 -11.82
C PHE A 7 -7.71 1.83 -10.87
N TYR A 8 -8.03 0.54 -11.02
CA TYR A 8 -7.46 -0.52 -10.17
C TYR A 8 -5.97 -0.74 -10.46
N VAL A 9 -5.55 -0.57 -11.73
CA VAL A 9 -4.13 -0.66 -12.10
C VAL A 9 -3.32 0.45 -11.44
N ILE A 10 -3.83 1.69 -11.49
CA ILE A 10 -3.18 2.85 -10.88
C ILE A 10 -3.17 2.70 -9.35
N GLY A 11 -4.29 2.32 -8.75
CA GLY A 11 -4.39 2.13 -7.30
C GLY A 11 -3.48 1.01 -6.77
N LEU A 12 -3.35 -0.09 -7.50
CA LEU A 12 -2.36 -1.13 -7.19
C LEU A 12 -0.93 -0.59 -7.24
N GLY A 13 -0.61 0.22 -8.26
CA GLY A 13 0.69 0.89 -8.37
C GLY A 13 0.99 1.76 -7.14
N PHE A 14 0.04 2.61 -6.72
CA PHE A 14 0.20 3.43 -5.52
C PHE A 14 0.27 2.62 -4.22
N SER A 15 -0.42 1.47 -4.15
CA SER A 15 -0.35 0.58 -2.99
C SER A 15 1.06 -0.01 -2.82
N VAL A 16 1.70 -0.39 -3.93
CA VAL A 16 3.10 -0.85 -3.91
C VAL A 16 4.05 0.28 -3.52
N LEU A 17 3.88 1.48 -4.08
CA LEU A 17 4.72 2.64 -3.72
C LEU A 17 4.58 3.00 -2.24
N ALA A 18 3.36 2.98 -1.69
CA ALA A 18 3.12 3.21 -0.28
C ALA A 18 3.81 2.17 0.61
N ALA A 19 3.78 0.89 0.22
CA ALA A 19 4.48 -0.18 0.93
C ALA A 19 6.00 0.03 0.95
N LEU A 20 6.60 0.37 -0.21
CA LEU A 20 8.03 0.65 -0.33
C LEU A 20 8.44 1.88 0.49
N ALA A 21 7.63 2.94 0.47
CA ALA A 21 7.87 4.13 1.28
C ALA A 21 7.81 3.80 2.78
N ALA A 22 6.79 3.06 3.22
CA ALA A 22 6.65 2.64 4.61
C ALA A 22 7.83 1.76 5.06
N PHE A 23 8.29 0.85 4.20
CA PHE A 23 9.50 0.07 4.44
C PHE A 23 10.71 0.97 4.68
N LEU A 24 11.01 1.87 3.73
CA LEU A 24 12.22 2.70 3.78
C LEU A 24 12.24 3.61 5.01
N ILE A 25 11.12 4.29 5.28
CA ILE A 25 10.99 5.18 6.44
C ILE A 25 11.18 4.40 7.74
N THR A 26 10.50 3.26 7.88
CA THR A 26 10.57 2.46 9.10
C THR A 26 11.96 1.85 9.28
N TYR A 27 12.58 1.36 8.21
CA TYR A 27 13.91 0.78 8.28
C TYR A 27 14.96 1.82 8.66
N GLU A 28 14.92 3.01 8.07
CA GLU A 28 15.84 4.11 8.36
C GLU A 28 15.70 4.56 9.82
N GLU A 29 14.47 4.81 10.28
CA GLU A 29 14.20 5.24 11.65
C GLU A 29 14.68 4.20 12.70
N TRP A 30 14.34 2.93 12.48
CA TRP A 30 14.68 1.88 13.44
C TRP A 30 16.16 1.48 13.38
N SER A 31 16.85 1.68 12.26
CA SER A 31 18.28 1.37 12.13
C SER A 31 19.15 2.21 13.07
N HIS A 32 18.71 3.39 13.50
CA HIS A 32 19.44 4.20 14.48
C HIS A 32 19.26 3.72 15.92
N HIS A 33 18.20 2.96 16.19
CA HIS A 33 17.81 2.53 17.54
C HIS A 33 18.32 1.13 17.90
N TYR A 34 18.67 0.31 16.91
CA TYR A 34 19.04 -1.09 17.12
C TYR A 34 20.48 -1.37 16.67
N PRO A 35 21.28 -2.08 17.49
CA PRO A 35 22.65 -2.47 17.11
C PRO A 35 22.68 -3.54 16.00
N SER A 36 21.59 -4.27 15.81
CA SER A 36 21.43 -5.29 14.77
C SER A 36 20.42 -4.85 13.72
N LYS A 37 20.70 -5.15 12.45
CA LYS A 37 19.80 -4.87 11.32
C LYS A 37 18.58 -5.80 11.24
N ARG A 38 18.57 -6.89 12.03
CA ARG A 38 17.49 -7.89 11.99
C ARG A 38 16.16 -7.32 12.46
N GLU A 39 16.15 -6.57 13.56
CA GLU A 39 14.92 -6.00 14.11
C GLU A 39 14.35 -4.87 13.24
N PRO A 40 15.15 -3.86 12.80
CA PRO A 40 14.67 -2.84 11.87
C PRO A 40 14.09 -3.42 10.58
N PHE A 41 14.71 -4.46 10.02
CA PHE A 41 14.19 -5.12 8.83
C PHE A 41 12.83 -5.77 9.07
N ARG A 42 12.64 -6.45 10.21
CA ARG A 42 11.36 -7.07 10.56
C ARG A 42 10.26 -6.01 10.68
N TYR A 43 10.50 -4.94 11.44
CA TYR A 43 9.51 -3.87 11.62
C TYR A 43 9.20 -3.15 10.30
N ALA A 44 10.20 -2.94 9.45
CA ALA A 44 10.00 -2.35 8.14
C ALA A 44 9.14 -3.23 7.21
N ILE A 45 9.32 -4.55 7.22
CA ILE A 45 8.46 -5.48 6.48
C ILE A 45 7.03 -5.48 7.03
N GLU A 46 6.86 -5.50 8.36
CA GLU A 46 5.54 -5.41 8.99
C GLU A 46 4.81 -4.12 8.58
N ALA A 47 5.50 -2.97 8.64
CA ALA A 47 4.96 -1.69 8.21
C ALA A 47 4.60 -1.66 6.72
N ALA A 48 5.46 -2.21 5.86
CA ALA A 48 5.23 -2.28 4.41
C ALA A 48 4.00 -3.12 4.07
N ILE A 49 3.83 -4.27 4.71
CA ILE A 49 2.67 -5.15 4.52
C ILE A 49 1.39 -4.43 4.96
N VAL A 50 1.40 -3.79 6.13
CA VAL A 50 0.24 -3.04 6.63
C VAL A 50 -0.11 -1.91 5.67
N ALA A 51 0.87 -1.11 5.24
CA ALA A 51 0.64 -0.02 4.28
C ALA A 51 0.07 -0.54 2.96
N PHE A 52 0.63 -1.62 2.40
CA PHE A 52 0.11 -2.24 1.19
C PHE A 52 -1.36 -2.64 1.34
N LEU A 53 -1.70 -3.36 2.41
CA LEU A 53 -3.06 -3.84 2.64
C LEU A 53 -4.05 -2.69 2.82
N VAL A 54 -3.67 -1.66 3.58
CA VAL A 54 -4.49 -0.45 3.77
C VAL A 54 -4.79 0.22 2.43
N PHE A 55 -3.76 0.50 1.62
CA PHE A 55 -3.95 1.18 0.33
C PHE A 55 -4.66 0.30 -0.70
N MET A 56 -4.50 -1.02 -0.64
CA MET A 56 -5.27 -1.96 -1.46
C MET A 56 -6.75 -1.93 -1.10
N VAL A 57 -7.09 -1.98 0.20
CA VAL A 57 -8.49 -1.87 0.66
C VAL A 57 -9.07 -0.53 0.23
N LEU A 58 -8.35 0.58 0.41
CA LEU A 58 -8.79 1.90 -0.04
C LEU A 58 -9.02 1.95 -1.55
N THR A 59 -8.14 1.32 -2.35
CA THR A 59 -8.30 1.21 -3.81
C THR A 59 -9.58 0.48 -4.17
N VAL A 60 -9.88 -0.64 -3.51
CA VAL A 60 -11.12 -1.40 -3.76
C VAL A 60 -12.35 -0.59 -3.39
N LEU A 61 -12.36 0.04 -2.20
CA LEU A 61 -13.48 0.85 -1.74
C LEU A 61 -13.72 2.07 -2.63
N ALA A 62 -12.65 2.78 -3.01
CA ALA A 62 -12.75 3.92 -3.91
C ALA A 62 -13.22 3.51 -5.31
N GLY A 63 -12.75 2.36 -5.82
CA GLY A 63 -13.22 1.82 -7.09
C GLY A 63 -14.70 1.48 -7.08
N ALA A 64 -15.18 0.82 -6.02
CA ALA A 64 -16.59 0.52 -5.83
C ALA A 64 -17.45 1.80 -5.75
N PHE A 65 -16.98 2.81 -5.00
CA PHE A 65 -17.65 4.10 -4.89
C PHE A 65 -17.76 4.83 -6.23
N VAL A 66 -16.65 4.91 -6.98
CA VAL A 66 -16.61 5.55 -8.30
C VAL A 66 -17.52 4.82 -9.30
N SER A 67 -17.48 3.49 -9.32
CA SER A 67 -18.37 2.70 -10.19
C SER A 67 -19.84 2.87 -9.84
N GLY A 68 -20.21 2.91 -8.55
CA GLY A 68 -21.57 3.19 -8.11
C GLY A 68 -22.05 4.57 -8.56
N PHE A 69 -21.22 5.60 -8.35
CA PHE A 69 -21.53 6.97 -8.77
C PHE A 69 -21.71 7.13 -10.29
N ILE A 70 -20.91 6.41 -11.09
CA ILE A 70 -21.06 6.42 -12.55
C ILE A 70 -22.33 5.69 -12.98
N SER A 71 -22.68 4.57 -12.33
CA SER A 71 -23.85 3.77 -12.69
C SER A 71 -25.19 4.44 -12.34
N GLU A 72 -25.20 5.39 -11.40
CA GLU A 72 -26.40 6.14 -11.00
C GLU A 72 -26.66 7.38 -11.89
N ARG A 73 -25.78 7.67 -12.86
CA ARG A 73 -25.97 8.74 -13.86
C ARG A 73 -26.34 8.18 -15.23
#